data_AF-A0A841HL74-F1
#
_entry.id   AF-A0A841HL74-F1
#
_cell.length_a   1.000
_cell.length_b   1.000
_cell.length_c   1.000
_cell.angle_alpha   90.00
_cell.angle_beta   90.00
_cell.angle_gamma   90.00
#
_symmetry.space_group_name_H-M   'P 1'
#
loop_
_entity.id
_entity.type
_entity.pdbx_description
1 polymer ?
#
loop_
_entity_poly.entity_id
_entity_poly.type
_entity_poly.pdbx_seq_one_letter_code
_entity_poly.pdbx_strand_id
1 'polypeptide(L)'
;MPLLRFGLGSLLAMMVVPVVVANGGGARVIDPVADADMLASRPNINQTPVGTSGKWTMEKLNALTQAEGVALWRTLPAPTLEEMNGHYTGLGPGADDPAYQKGYADYMFNEKSVRGYWLGKAFHPVTATTGEGYNRWRFPGGRIERNLRMATGIRPSIIDGKPAYVLDYGAFNKTTLFDEIRKLEDGIYIGTATVARPDGTRSKLDMFILVGPTDEWVGAPYTLGATPLKEGTTLPTK
;
A
#
# COMPACT_ATOMS: atom_id res chain seq x y z
N MET A 1 -38.43 -14.56 40.51
CA MET A 1 -38.12 -15.41 39.34
C MET A 1 -38.21 -14.55 38.08
N PRO A 2 -37.10 -14.27 37.38
CA PRO A 2 -37.13 -13.47 36.17
C PRO A 2 -37.28 -14.35 34.92
N LEU A 3 -38.13 -13.94 33.99
CA LEU A 3 -38.21 -14.47 32.62
C LEU A 3 -37.23 -13.72 31.72
N LEU A 4 -36.41 -14.48 30.99
CA LEU A 4 -35.45 -14.03 29.98
C LEU A 4 -36.12 -13.22 28.86
N ARG A 5 -35.52 -12.08 28.51
CA ARG A 5 -35.67 -11.45 27.18
C ARG A 5 -34.53 -11.93 26.28
N PHE A 6 -34.85 -12.59 25.18
CA PHE A 6 -33.92 -12.81 24.07
C PHE A 6 -33.98 -11.59 23.14
N GLY A 7 -32.81 -10.99 22.88
CA GLY A 7 -32.63 -9.97 21.86
C GLY A 7 -32.46 -10.59 20.48
N LEU A 8 -33.20 -10.08 19.49
CA LEU A 8 -32.91 -10.29 18.08
C LEU A 8 -31.71 -9.42 17.70
N GLY A 9 -30.58 -10.05 17.41
CA GLY A 9 -29.47 -9.42 16.70
C GLY A 9 -29.75 -9.43 15.19
N SER A 10 -29.78 -8.24 14.57
CA SER A 10 -29.75 -8.11 13.11
C SER A 10 -28.38 -8.51 12.59
N LEU A 11 -28.31 -9.61 11.84
CA LEU A 11 -27.18 -9.97 11.00
C LEU A 11 -27.34 -9.20 9.66
N LEU A 12 -26.58 -8.12 9.48
CA LEU A 12 -26.46 -7.48 8.16
C LEU A 12 -25.44 -8.30 7.35
N ALA A 13 -25.93 -9.19 6.50
CA ALA A 13 -25.09 -9.91 5.54
C ALA A 13 -24.56 -8.90 4.51
N MET A 14 -23.24 -8.69 4.48
CA MET A 14 -22.56 -8.00 3.38
C MET A 14 -22.76 -8.84 2.10
N MET A 15 -23.70 -8.42 1.25
CA MET A 15 -23.78 -8.91 -0.13
C MET A 15 -22.58 -8.36 -0.90
N VAL A 16 -21.60 -9.22 -1.18
CA VAL A 16 -20.54 -8.96 -2.15
C VAL A 16 -21.18 -9.04 -3.54
N VAL A 17 -21.38 -7.88 -4.16
CA VAL A 17 -21.85 -7.82 -5.56
C VAL A 17 -20.63 -8.01 -6.47
N PRO A 18 -20.57 -9.07 -7.29
CA PRO A 18 -19.46 -9.24 -8.23
C PRO A 18 -19.46 -8.13 -9.27
N VAL A 19 -18.31 -7.49 -9.45
CA VAL A 19 -18.10 -6.48 -10.51
C VAL A 19 -17.78 -7.23 -11.80
N VAL A 20 -18.70 -7.14 -12.78
CA VAL A 20 -18.47 -7.65 -14.13
C VAL A 20 -17.82 -6.55 -14.95
N VAL A 21 -16.58 -6.76 -15.39
CA VAL A 21 -15.93 -5.90 -16.39
C VAL A 21 -16.05 -6.60 -17.74
N ALA A 22 -16.80 -5.99 -18.66
CA ALA A 22 -16.92 -6.49 -20.02
C ALA A 22 -15.77 -5.95 -20.88
N ASN A 23 -14.79 -6.79 -21.18
CA ASN A 23 -13.93 -6.63 -22.34
C ASN A 23 -14.00 -7.92 -23.15
N GLY A 24 -14.26 -7.81 -24.45
CA GLY A 24 -14.56 -8.92 -25.35
C GLY A 24 -13.61 -10.10 -25.19
N GLY A 25 -14.13 -11.21 -24.65
CA GLY A 25 -13.37 -12.42 -24.34
C GLY A 25 -13.81 -13.06 -23.03
N GLY A 26 -15.09 -13.43 -22.91
CA GLY A 26 -15.64 -14.22 -21.79
C GLY A 26 -15.65 -13.49 -20.44
N ALA A 27 -16.84 -13.24 -19.90
CA ALA A 27 -16.98 -12.75 -18.52
C ALA A 27 -16.42 -13.79 -17.53
N ARG A 28 -15.19 -13.58 -17.04
CA ARG A 28 -14.69 -14.27 -15.84
C ARG A 28 -15.02 -13.41 -14.64
N VAL A 29 -15.70 -14.01 -13.66
CA VAL A 29 -15.80 -13.47 -12.31
C VAL A 29 -14.37 -13.47 -11.76
N ILE A 30 -13.80 -12.28 -11.54
CA ILE A 30 -12.54 -12.16 -10.81
C ILE A 30 -12.92 -12.27 -9.34
N ASP A 31 -12.79 -13.46 -8.79
CA ASP A 31 -12.80 -13.65 -7.34
C ASP A 31 -11.65 -12.79 -6.76
N PRO A 32 -11.88 -11.91 -5.77
CA PRO A 32 -10.82 -11.07 -5.20
C PRO A 32 -9.68 -11.88 -4.57
N VAL A 33 -9.87 -13.18 -4.39
CA VAL A 33 -8.78 -14.12 -4.14
C VAL A 33 -8.18 -14.45 -5.50
N ALA A 34 -7.00 -13.91 -5.80
CA ALA A 34 -6.19 -14.38 -6.93
C ALA A 34 -6.31 -15.90 -7.03
N ASP A 35 -6.75 -16.39 -8.19
CA ASP A 35 -7.23 -17.74 -8.45
C ASP A 35 -6.59 -18.75 -7.48
N ALA A 36 -7.38 -19.23 -6.51
CA ALA A 36 -6.86 -20.02 -5.39
C ALA A 36 -6.10 -21.27 -5.89
N ASP A 37 -6.50 -21.81 -7.04
CA ASP A 37 -5.83 -22.93 -7.71
C ASP A 37 -4.50 -22.51 -8.34
N MET A 38 -4.44 -21.28 -8.89
CA MET A 38 -3.20 -20.69 -9.39
C MET A 38 -2.21 -20.36 -8.25
N LEU A 39 -2.67 -19.89 -7.10
CA LEU A 39 -1.82 -19.70 -5.92
C LEU A 39 -1.37 -21.03 -5.31
N ALA A 40 -2.23 -22.06 -5.32
CA ALA A 40 -1.92 -23.40 -4.78
C ALA A 40 -0.96 -24.20 -5.67
N SER A 41 -0.94 -23.94 -6.98
CA SER A 41 -0.04 -24.61 -7.95
C SER A 41 1.39 -24.06 -7.95
N ARG A 42 1.67 -22.97 -7.22
CA ARG A 42 3.03 -22.42 -7.12
C ARG A 42 3.87 -23.24 -6.14
N PRO A 43 5.13 -23.60 -6.50
CA PRO A 43 5.96 -24.44 -5.65
C PRO A 43 6.14 -23.81 -4.28
N ASN A 44 5.77 -24.58 -3.25
CA ASN A 44 5.73 -24.15 -1.87
C ASN A 44 7.15 -24.14 -1.30
N ILE A 45 7.88 -23.06 -1.50
CA ILE A 45 9.21 -22.84 -0.92
C ILE A 45 9.06 -21.75 0.14
N ASN A 46 9.21 -22.14 1.41
CA ASN A 46 9.30 -21.27 2.60
C ASN A 46 8.29 -20.12 2.62
N GLN A 47 7.01 -20.44 2.81
CA GLN A 47 5.98 -19.42 2.98
C GLN A 47 6.09 -18.74 4.34
N THR A 48 6.26 -17.41 4.37
CA THR A 48 6.24 -16.61 5.60
C THR A 48 4.83 -16.04 5.80
N PRO A 49 4.02 -16.57 6.73
CA PRO A 49 2.67 -16.07 6.97
C PRO A 49 2.69 -14.62 7.43
N VAL A 50 1.73 -13.83 6.96
CA VAL A 50 1.52 -12.44 7.34
C VAL A 50 0.04 -12.15 7.51
N GLY A 51 -0.26 -11.03 8.18
CA GLY A 51 -1.63 -10.67 8.54
C GLY A 51 -2.20 -11.55 9.66
N THR A 52 -3.40 -11.23 10.12
CA THR A 52 -4.01 -11.92 11.27
C THR A 52 -4.68 -13.24 10.89
N SER A 53 -5.08 -13.43 9.63
CA SER A 53 -5.75 -14.66 9.20
C SER A 53 -4.81 -15.83 8.93
N GLY A 54 -3.50 -15.58 8.75
CA GLY A 54 -2.52 -16.58 8.30
C GLY A 54 -2.75 -17.10 6.87
N LYS A 55 -3.72 -16.53 6.13
CA LYS A 55 -4.03 -16.93 4.75
C LYS A 55 -3.02 -16.38 3.74
N TRP A 56 -2.46 -15.22 4.05
CA TRP A 56 -1.51 -14.52 3.21
C TRP A 56 -0.08 -14.81 3.64
N THR A 57 0.80 -14.78 2.65
CA THR A 57 2.24 -14.96 2.86
C THR A 57 2.97 -13.93 2.03
N MET A 58 4.20 -13.59 2.42
CA MET A 58 5.03 -12.63 1.67
C MET A 58 5.20 -13.04 0.21
N GLU A 59 5.32 -14.34 -0.04
CA GLU A 59 5.51 -14.95 -1.35
C GLU A 59 4.22 -14.84 -2.19
N LYS A 60 3.05 -15.10 -1.60
CA LYS A 60 1.76 -14.90 -2.29
C LYS A 60 1.57 -13.45 -2.70
N LEU A 61 1.89 -12.52 -1.80
CA LEU A 61 1.78 -11.08 -2.03
C LEU A 61 2.74 -10.62 -3.15
N ASN A 62 4.01 -11.02 -3.08
CA ASN A 62 5.00 -10.70 -4.12
C ASN A 62 4.67 -11.30 -5.48
N ALA A 63 3.98 -12.44 -5.48
CA ALA A 63 3.66 -13.16 -6.70
C ALA A 63 2.34 -12.68 -7.34
N LEU A 64 1.71 -11.62 -6.83
CA LEU A 64 0.62 -10.95 -7.54
C LEU A 64 1.14 -10.34 -8.85
N THR A 65 0.39 -10.55 -9.92
CA THR A 65 0.57 -9.78 -11.16
C THR A 65 0.04 -8.36 -10.98
N GLN A 66 0.43 -7.46 -11.88
CA GLN A 66 -0.11 -6.10 -11.91
C GLN A 66 -1.65 -6.09 -11.99
N ALA A 67 -2.23 -6.91 -12.86
CA ALA A 67 -3.67 -6.94 -13.08
C ALA A 67 -4.43 -7.44 -11.85
N GLU A 68 -3.94 -8.51 -11.20
CA GLU A 68 -4.52 -9.05 -9.98
C GLU A 68 -4.43 -8.05 -8.83
N GLY A 69 -3.27 -7.41 -8.66
CA GLY A 69 -3.09 -6.38 -7.63
C GLY A 69 -4.08 -5.23 -7.77
N VAL A 70 -4.29 -4.74 -9.00
CA VAL A 70 -5.27 -3.68 -9.29
C VAL A 70 -6.70 -4.17 -9.07
N ALA A 71 -7.05 -5.37 -9.55
CA ALA A 71 -8.39 -5.92 -9.39
C ALA A 71 -8.74 -6.08 -7.91
N LEU A 72 -7.82 -6.67 -7.13
CA LEU A 72 -7.96 -6.81 -5.69
C LEU A 72 -8.11 -5.45 -5.02
N TRP A 73 -7.19 -4.51 -5.26
CA TRP A 73 -7.21 -3.17 -4.65
C TRP A 73 -8.56 -2.43 -4.83
N ARG A 74 -9.20 -2.55 -6.00
CA ARG A 74 -10.51 -1.92 -6.29
C ARG A 74 -11.66 -2.46 -5.44
N THR A 75 -11.51 -3.62 -4.80
CA THR A 75 -12.52 -4.22 -3.93
C THR A 75 -12.35 -3.85 -2.45
N LEU A 76 -11.18 -3.34 -2.08
CA LEU A 76 -10.80 -3.17 -0.68
C LEU A 76 -11.33 -1.86 -0.07
N PRO A 77 -11.55 -1.81 1.25
CA PRO A 77 -11.86 -0.57 1.97
C PRO A 77 -10.59 0.27 2.23
N ALA A 78 -10.78 1.56 2.51
CA ALA A 78 -9.71 2.38 3.08
C ALA A 78 -9.44 1.96 4.54
N PRO A 79 -8.18 1.91 4.99
CA PRO A 79 -7.88 1.85 6.41
C PRO A 79 -8.18 3.18 7.09
N THR A 80 -8.38 3.14 8.41
CA THR A 80 -8.43 4.31 9.27
C THR A 80 -7.03 4.91 9.48
N LEU A 81 -6.97 6.15 9.96
CA LEU A 81 -5.71 6.80 10.33
C LEU A 81 -5.02 6.05 11.48
N GLU A 82 -5.78 5.68 12.50
CA GLU A 82 -5.28 4.99 13.68
C GLU A 82 -4.66 3.63 13.32
N GLU A 83 -5.32 2.85 12.48
CA GLU A 83 -4.80 1.55 12.01
C GLU A 83 -3.48 1.66 11.24
N MET A 84 -3.19 2.81 10.64
CA MET A 84 -1.97 3.04 9.87
C MET A 84 -0.80 3.54 10.73
N ASN A 85 -1.01 3.80 12.03
CA ASN A 85 0.03 4.38 12.88
C ASN A 85 1.20 3.39 13.12
N GLY A 86 2.39 3.74 12.63
CA GLY A 86 3.58 2.91 12.78
C GLY A 86 4.38 2.72 11.49
N HIS A 87 5.32 1.78 11.53
CA HIS A 87 6.21 1.43 10.43
C HIS A 87 5.73 0.18 9.70
N TYR A 88 5.88 0.14 8.38
CA TYR A 88 5.43 -0.97 7.55
C TYR A 88 6.56 -1.40 6.61
N THR A 89 6.70 -2.71 6.45
CA THR A 89 7.59 -3.33 5.47
C THR A 89 7.00 -3.19 4.08
N GLY A 90 7.79 -2.71 3.13
CA GLY A 90 7.39 -2.51 1.74
C GLY A 90 7.73 -3.70 0.84
N LEU A 91 6.84 -4.03 -0.09
CA LEU A 91 7.05 -5.00 -1.15
C LEU A 91 6.63 -4.43 -2.50
N GLY A 92 7.30 -4.86 -3.57
CA GLY A 92 6.98 -4.53 -4.96
C GLY A 92 6.49 -5.76 -5.72
N PRO A 93 5.18 -6.01 -5.79
CA PRO A 93 4.62 -7.10 -6.60
C PRO A 93 4.76 -6.79 -8.11
N GLY A 94 4.54 -7.79 -8.96
CA GLY A 94 4.62 -7.62 -10.43
C GLY A 94 5.05 -8.88 -11.16
N ALA A 95 4.50 -10.03 -10.78
CA ALA A 95 5.00 -11.34 -11.21
C ALA A 95 4.85 -11.63 -12.73
N ASP A 96 4.10 -10.79 -13.46
CA ASP A 96 3.83 -10.92 -14.88
C ASP A 96 5.02 -10.53 -15.79
N ASP A 97 6.02 -9.81 -15.28
CA ASP A 97 7.18 -9.38 -16.05
C ASP A 97 8.50 -9.56 -15.27
N PRO A 98 9.21 -10.69 -15.47
CA PRO A 98 10.47 -10.96 -14.76
C PRO A 98 11.59 -9.94 -15.04
N ALA A 99 11.61 -9.35 -16.24
CA ALA A 99 12.62 -8.35 -16.58
C ALA A 99 12.35 -7.03 -15.85
N TYR A 100 11.08 -6.62 -15.82
CA TYR A 100 10.64 -5.49 -15.00
C TYR A 100 10.90 -5.73 -13.51
N GLN A 101 10.56 -6.92 -12.97
CA GLN A 101 10.83 -7.23 -11.57
C GLN A 101 12.31 -7.14 -11.22
N LYS A 102 13.19 -7.64 -12.09
CA LYS A 102 14.63 -7.52 -11.88
C LYS A 102 15.05 -6.05 -11.83
N GLY A 103 14.62 -5.23 -12.80
CA GLY A 103 14.93 -3.80 -12.82
C GLY A 103 14.36 -3.04 -11.62
N TYR A 104 13.13 -3.37 -11.23
CA TYR A 104 12.48 -2.83 -10.05
C TYR A 104 13.23 -3.20 -8.78
N ALA A 105 13.66 -4.46 -8.63
CA ALA A 105 14.43 -4.91 -7.48
C ALA A 105 15.82 -4.26 -7.43
N ASP A 106 16.50 -4.13 -8.57
CA ASP A 106 17.80 -3.43 -8.66
C ASP A 106 17.67 -1.94 -8.28
N TYR A 107 16.51 -1.33 -8.53
CA TYR A 107 16.26 0.08 -8.19
C TYR A 107 15.74 0.28 -6.76
N MET A 108 14.78 -0.52 -6.32
CA MET A 108 14.07 -0.38 -5.05
C MET A 108 14.68 -1.18 -3.92
N PHE A 109 15.33 -2.32 -4.19
CA PHE A 109 15.78 -3.28 -3.18
C PHE A 109 17.28 -3.56 -3.27
N ASN A 110 18.06 -2.54 -3.66
CA ASN A 110 19.51 -2.58 -3.66
C ASN A 110 20.05 -1.38 -2.89
N GLU A 111 20.84 -1.62 -1.83
CA GLU A 111 21.43 -0.55 -1.02
C GLU A 111 22.34 0.38 -1.82
N LYS A 112 22.91 -0.11 -2.93
CA LYS A 112 23.77 0.69 -3.84
C LYS A 112 22.98 1.48 -4.87
N SER A 113 21.65 1.35 -4.91
CA SER A 113 20.83 2.18 -5.80
C SER A 113 20.88 3.63 -5.35
N VAL A 114 20.52 4.54 -6.25
CA VAL A 114 20.43 5.99 -5.94
C VAL A 114 19.41 6.30 -4.84
N ARG A 115 18.51 5.37 -4.51
CA ARG A 115 17.52 5.50 -3.42
C ARG A 115 17.84 4.66 -2.19
N GLY A 116 18.75 3.70 -2.30
CA GLY A 116 18.97 2.66 -1.31
C GLY A 116 17.93 1.54 -1.40
N TYR A 117 17.95 0.65 -0.40
CA TYR A 117 16.99 -0.44 -0.24
C TYR A 117 15.73 0.08 0.46
N TRP A 118 14.59 0.03 -0.19
CA TRP A 118 13.30 0.43 0.34
C TRP A 118 12.86 -0.54 1.43
N LEU A 119 12.72 -0.01 2.64
CA LEU A 119 12.22 -0.76 3.79
C LEU A 119 10.70 -0.64 3.95
N GLY A 120 10.06 0.25 3.16
CA GLY A 120 8.64 0.54 3.25
C GLY A 120 8.34 1.96 3.72
N LYS A 121 7.24 2.13 4.44
CA LYS A 121 6.69 3.44 4.82
C LYS A 121 6.40 3.50 6.32
N ALA A 122 6.22 4.71 6.82
CA ALA A 122 5.76 4.94 8.17
C ALA A 122 4.67 6.01 8.16
N PHE A 123 3.74 5.94 9.11
CA PHE A 123 2.66 6.91 9.23
C PHE A 123 2.36 7.28 10.68
N HIS A 124 1.82 8.48 10.85
CA HIS A 124 1.41 9.04 12.12
C HIS A 124 0.14 9.88 11.96
N PRO A 125 -0.95 9.54 12.65
CA PRO A 125 -2.12 10.41 12.77
C PRO A 125 -1.75 11.71 13.48
N VAL A 126 -2.11 12.85 12.88
CA VAL A 126 -1.93 14.19 13.47
C VAL A 126 -3.26 14.68 14.04
N THR A 127 -4.36 14.36 13.37
CA THR A 127 -5.73 14.61 13.82
C THR A 127 -6.60 13.37 13.53
N ALA A 128 -7.89 13.46 13.83
CA ALA A 128 -8.85 12.41 13.47
C ALA A 128 -8.97 12.19 11.95
N THR A 129 -8.62 13.18 11.11
CA THR A 129 -8.84 13.12 9.64
C THR A 129 -7.57 13.35 8.82
N THR A 130 -6.47 13.73 9.46
CA THR A 130 -5.20 14.03 8.80
C THR A 130 -4.04 13.38 9.52
N GLY A 131 -3.00 13.07 8.77
CA GLY A 131 -1.75 12.56 9.30
C GLY A 131 -0.57 12.94 8.44
N GLU A 132 0.56 12.31 8.75
CA GLU A 132 1.76 12.38 7.95
C GLU A 132 2.45 11.03 7.83
N GLY A 133 3.45 10.98 6.96
CA GLY A 133 4.29 9.80 6.81
C GLY A 133 5.60 10.08 6.10
N TYR A 134 6.44 9.05 5.97
CA TYR A 134 7.65 9.06 5.16
C TYR A 134 7.95 7.67 4.58
N ASN A 135 8.83 7.61 3.57
CA ASN A 135 9.47 6.36 3.15
C ASN A 135 10.73 6.10 3.98
N ARG A 136 11.04 4.83 4.18
CA ARG A 136 12.25 4.35 4.87
C ARG A 136 13.18 3.67 3.87
N TRP A 137 14.46 4.04 3.89
CA TRP A 137 15.47 3.49 2.99
C TRP A 137 16.72 3.10 3.76
N ARG A 138 17.31 1.96 3.42
CA ARG A 138 18.60 1.51 3.94
C ARG A 138 19.70 1.72 2.90
N PHE A 139 20.74 2.42 3.30
CA PHE A 139 21.95 2.67 2.53
C PHE A 139 23.10 1.80 3.03
N PRO A 140 24.23 1.71 2.28
CA PRO A 140 25.37 0.90 2.68
C PRO A 140 25.86 1.24 4.09
N GLY A 141 26.27 0.21 4.84
CA GLY A 141 26.66 0.37 6.24
C GLY A 141 25.48 0.46 7.22
N GLY A 142 24.26 0.12 6.79
CA GLY A 142 23.08 0.03 7.67
C GLY A 142 22.42 1.38 7.97
N ARG A 143 22.84 2.46 7.31
CA ARG A 143 22.29 3.81 7.52
C ARG A 143 20.85 3.87 7.03
N ILE A 144 19.93 4.25 7.92
CA ILE A 144 18.51 4.38 7.62
C ILE A 144 18.17 5.85 7.36
N GLU A 145 17.58 6.13 6.20
CA GLU A 145 17.07 7.43 5.83
C GLU A 145 15.54 7.43 5.82
N ARG A 146 14.96 8.54 6.30
CA ARG A 146 13.53 8.81 6.28
C ARG A 146 13.29 9.96 5.32
N ASN A 147 12.76 9.69 4.13
CA ASN A 147 12.65 10.71 3.09
C ASN A 147 11.22 10.83 2.56
N LEU A 148 11.02 11.88 1.75
CA LEU A 148 9.74 12.16 1.09
C LEU A 148 8.59 12.21 2.09
N ARG A 149 8.63 13.19 3.00
CA ARG A 149 7.51 13.45 3.92
C ARG A 149 6.23 13.61 3.09
N MET A 150 5.15 12.97 3.50
CA MET A 150 3.86 13.02 2.83
C MET A 150 2.76 13.44 3.79
N ALA A 151 1.76 14.16 3.29
CA ALA A 151 0.53 14.38 4.03
C ALA A 151 -0.39 13.17 3.82
N THR A 152 -1.11 12.75 4.86
CA THR A 152 -2.03 11.62 4.77
C THR A 152 -3.45 11.97 5.19
N GLY A 153 -4.41 11.21 4.68
CA GLY A 153 -5.83 11.34 5.02
C GLY A 153 -6.70 10.41 4.17
N ILE A 154 -7.96 10.23 4.58
CA ILE A 154 -8.93 9.44 3.82
C ILE A 154 -9.66 10.37 2.85
N ARG A 155 -9.57 10.08 1.56
CA ARG A 155 -10.18 10.88 0.49
C ARG A 155 -10.75 9.98 -0.61
N PRO A 156 -11.69 10.47 -1.45
CA PRO A 156 -12.07 9.77 -2.66
C PRO A 156 -10.85 9.49 -3.53
N SER A 157 -10.74 8.25 -4.01
CA SER A 157 -9.69 7.80 -4.90
C SER A 157 -9.73 8.54 -6.23
N ILE A 158 -8.57 8.88 -6.79
CA ILE A 158 -8.50 9.42 -8.15
C ILE A 158 -8.58 8.31 -9.23
N ILE A 159 -8.60 7.05 -8.81
CA ILE A 159 -8.64 5.86 -9.67
C ILE A 159 -10.05 5.30 -9.83
N ASP A 160 -10.87 5.34 -8.76
CA ASP A 160 -12.23 4.76 -8.77
C ASP A 160 -13.28 5.53 -7.95
N GLY A 161 -12.91 6.67 -7.36
CA GLY A 161 -13.81 7.51 -6.56
C GLY A 161 -14.20 6.96 -5.18
N LYS A 162 -13.88 5.70 -4.85
CA LYS A 162 -14.16 5.14 -3.52
C LYS A 162 -13.12 5.61 -2.50
N PRO A 163 -13.42 5.58 -1.19
CA PRO A 163 -12.45 5.99 -0.17
C PRO A 163 -11.12 5.24 -0.29
N ALA A 164 -10.02 5.98 -0.14
CA ALA A 164 -8.67 5.43 -0.01
C ALA A 164 -7.87 6.25 1.00
N TYR A 165 -6.90 5.60 1.64
CA TYR A 165 -5.91 6.29 2.47
C TYR A 165 -4.84 6.88 1.55
N VAL A 166 -4.87 8.20 1.38
CA VAL A 166 -4.06 8.91 0.41
C VAL A 166 -2.73 9.36 1.03
N LEU A 167 -1.66 9.25 0.25
CA LEU A 167 -0.35 9.85 0.54
C LEU A 167 -0.07 10.93 -0.51
N ASP A 168 -0.13 12.18 -0.08
CA ASP A 168 0.18 13.33 -0.92
C ASP A 168 1.60 13.81 -0.63
N TYR A 169 2.54 13.38 -1.48
CA TYR A 169 3.93 13.82 -1.42
C TYR A 169 4.10 15.26 -1.88
N GLY A 170 3.20 15.73 -2.74
CA GLY A 170 3.21 17.10 -3.23
C GLY A 170 3.00 18.12 -2.12
N ALA A 171 2.41 17.74 -0.99
CA ALA A 171 2.26 18.63 0.17
C ALA A 171 3.59 19.23 0.66
N PHE A 172 4.70 18.46 0.58
CA PHE A 172 6.00 18.88 1.11
C PHE A 172 7.12 18.90 0.06
N ASN A 173 6.99 18.16 -1.04
CA ASN A 173 8.07 17.94 -1.99
C ASN A 173 7.73 18.48 -3.38
N LYS A 174 8.76 18.79 -4.19
CA LYS A 174 8.63 19.17 -5.60
C LYS A 174 8.37 17.92 -6.47
N THR A 175 7.27 17.24 -6.21
CA THR A 175 6.82 16.05 -6.94
C THR A 175 5.31 16.08 -7.07
N THR A 176 4.80 15.31 -8.03
CA THR A 176 3.39 15.03 -8.18
C THR A 176 3.03 13.63 -7.68
N LEU A 177 3.98 12.84 -7.17
CA LEU A 177 3.75 11.50 -6.64
C LEU A 177 2.56 11.49 -5.68
N PHE A 178 1.66 10.56 -5.92
CA PHE A 178 0.42 10.40 -5.18
C PHE A 178 0.15 8.91 -5.03
N ASP A 179 0.15 8.44 -3.79
CA ASP A 179 -0.17 7.05 -3.51
C ASP A 179 -1.54 6.93 -2.85
N GLU A 180 -2.17 5.77 -3.03
CA GLU A 180 -3.46 5.44 -2.43
C GLU A 180 -3.41 4.03 -1.86
N ILE A 181 -3.82 3.86 -0.61
CA ILE A 181 -3.73 2.61 0.15
C ILE A 181 -5.13 2.13 0.52
N ARG A 182 -5.31 0.81 0.41
CA ARG A 182 -6.49 0.10 0.90
C ARG A 182 -6.10 -1.15 1.68
N LYS A 183 -6.95 -1.50 2.63
CA LYS A 183 -6.73 -2.58 3.60
C LYS A 183 -7.18 -3.91 3.01
N LEU A 184 -6.26 -4.87 2.91
CA LEU A 184 -6.58 -6.24 2.51
C LEU A 184 -7.08 -7.03 3.72
N GLU A 185 -6.33 -6.96 4.81
CA GLU A 185 -6.71 -7.45 6.13
C GLU A 185 -5.90 -6.72 7.22
N ASP A 186 -6.17 -7.03 8.49
CA ASP A 186 -5.33 -6.54 9.57
C ASP A 186 -3.88 -6.99 9.34
N GLY A 187 -2.98 -6.01 9.25
CA GLY A 187 -1.57 -6.29 9.01
C GLY A 187 -1.12 -6.17 7.55
N ILE A 188 -2.04 -6.08 6.58
CA ILE A 188 -1.72 -6.11 5.15
C ILE A 188 -2.50 -5.07 4.36
N TYR A 189 -1.78 -4.25 3.60
CA TYR A 189 -2.34 -3.14 2.85
C TYR A 189 -1.76 -3.12 1.43
N ILE A 190 -2.61 -2.83 0.44
CA ILE A 190 -2.21 -2.70 -0.95
C ILE A 190 -2.24 -1.23 -1.31
N GLY A 191 -1.16 -0.78 -1.95
CA GLY A 191 -0.97 0.57 -2.41
C GLY A 191 -0.86 0.66 -3.92
N THR A 192 -1.37 1.76 -4.47
CA THR A 192 -1.14 2.18 -5.85
C THR A 192 -0.38 3.50 -5.85
N ALA A 193 0.59 3.70 -6.73
CA ALA A 193 1.33 4.93 -6.90
C ALA A 193 1.15 5.50 -8.31
N THR A 194 0.97 6.83 -8.40
CA THR A 194 0.94 7.53 -9.69
C THR A 194 1.67 8.87 -9.67
N VAL A 195 2.25 9.26 -10.80
CA VAL A 195 2.80 10.60 -11.04
C VAL A 195 2.01 11.32 -12.14
N ALA A 196 1.88 12.64 -12.02
CA ALA A 196 1.18 13.44 -13.02
C ALA A 196 2.10 13.62 -14.22
N ARG A 197 1.53 13.57 -15.41
CA ARG A 197 2.23 13.85 -16.65
C ARG A 197 1.95 15.29 -17.10
N PRO A 198 2.83 15.88 -17.94
CA PRO A 198 2.63 17.23 -18.47
C PRO A 198 1.31 17.43 -19.24
N ASP A 199 0.75 16.35 -19.81
CA ASP A 199 -0.52 16.34 -20.54
C ASP A 199 -1.77 16.32 -19.63
N GLY A 200 -1.59 16.40 -18.31
CA GLY A 200 -2.67 16.34 -17.33
C GLY A 200 -3.13 14.91 -16.98
N THR A 201 -2.60 13.88 -17.65
CA THR A 201 -2.87 12.48 -17.31
C THR A 201 -1.99 12.00 -16.16
N ARG A 202 -2.19 10.76 -15.72
CA ARG A 202 -1.39 10.12 -14.66
C ARG A 202 -0.71 8.86 -15.18
N SER A 203 0.44 8.52 -14.58
CA SER A 203 1.20 7.31 -14.91
C SER A 203 0.36 6.03 -14.87
N LYS A 204 0.86 4.96 -15.48
CA LYS A 204 0.36 3.61 -15.16
C LYS A 204 0.44 3.44 -13.64
N LEU A 205 -0.52 2.72 -13.06
CA LEU A 205 -0.49 2.36 -11.65
C LEU A 205 0.76 1.53 -11.40
N ASP A 206 1.58 1.97 -10.46
CA ASP A 206 2.63 1.14 -9.87
C ASP A 206 2.09 0.56 -8.55
N MET A 207 2.24 -0.75 -8.34
CA MET A 207 1.68 -1.41 -7.17
C MET A 207 2.75 -1.56 -6.10
N PHE A 208 2.35 -1.41 -4.84
CA PHE A 208 3.17 -1.78 -3.70
C PHE A 208 2.31 -2.41 -2.61
N ILE A 209 2.95 -3.13 -1.71
CA ILE A 209 2.28 -3.75 -0.56
C ILE A 209 2.99 -3.31 0.71
N LEU A 210 2.21 -3.12 1.77
CA LEU A 210 2.70 -2.80 3.10
C LEU A 210 2.26 -3.88 4.08
N VAL A 211 3.22 -4.38 4.86
CA VAL A 211 2.99 -5.37 5.93
C VAL A 211 3.45 -4.78 7.26
N GLY A 212 2.57 -4.75 8.25
CA GLY A 212 2.86 -4.15 9.56
C GLY A 212 1.60 -3.72 10.34
N PRO A 213 1.75 -2.98 11.45
CA PRO A 213 2.98 -2.30 11.83
C PRO A 213 4.09 -3.26 12.29
N THR A 214 5.34 -2.96 11.97
CA THR A 214 6.53 -3.68 12.45
C THR A 214 7.13 -3.02 13.69
N ASP A 215 7.04 -1.69 13.77
CA ASP A 215 7.62 -0.86 14.82
C ASP A 215 6.82 0.45 14.96
N GLU A 216 7.12 1.22 16.01
CA GLU A 216 6.50 2.52 16.26
C GLU A 216 7.00 3.62 15.31
N TRP A 217 6.16 4.64 15.12
CA TRP A 217 6.56 5.88 14.45
C TRP A 217 7.73 6.56 15.18
N VAL A 218 8.68 7.12 14.43
CA VAL A 218 9.83 7.83 15.03
C VAL A 218 9.87 9.31 14.64
N GLY A 219 9.25 9.70 13.53
CA GLY A 219 9.23 11.10 13.08
C GLY A 219 10.58 11.60 12.59
N ALA A 220 10.88 12.87 12.87
CA ALA A 220 12.11 13.54 12.47
C ALA A 220 13.39 12.88 13.06
N PRO A 221 14.59 13.13 12.48
CA PRO A 221 14.85 13.96 11.31
C PRO A 221 14.47 13.24 10.01
N TYR A 222 13.87 14.00 9.10
CA TYR A 222 13.72 13.58 7.72
C TYR A 222 14.98 13.98 6.94
N THR A 223 15.37 13.21 5.95
CA THR A 223 16.42 13.59 5.00
C THR A 223 15.78 14.14 3.72
N LEU A 224 16.45 15.13 3.13
CA LEU A 224 16.20 15.50 1.74
C LEU A 224 16.56 14.29 0.89
N GLY A 225 15.55 13.60 0.36
CA GLY A 225 15.75 12.53 -0.62
C GLY A 225 16.06 13.08 -2.00
N ALA A 226 15.95 12.24 -3.03
CA ALA A 226 16.09 12.61 -4.44
C ALA A 226 15.10 13.69 -4.93
N THR A 227 14.11 14.06 -4.11
CA THR A 227 13.16 15.14 -4.43
C THR A 227 13.38 16.30 -3.46
N PRO A 228 13.73 17.49 -3.96
CA PRO A 228 13.83 18.69 -3.14
C PRO A 228 12.48 19.07 -2.49
N LEU A 229 12.55 19.72 -1.34
CA LEU A 229 11.37 20.31 -0.68
C LEU A 229 10.80 21.48 -1.48
N LYS A 230 9.51 21.75 -1.28
CA LYS A 230 8.89 23.00 -1.75
C LYS A 230 9.45 24.18 -0.97
N GLU A 231 9.54 25.33 -1.62
CA GLU A 231 9.94 26.58 -0.96
C GLU A 231 8.96 26.90 0.18
N GLY A 232 9.49 27.38 1.31
CA GLY A 232 8.70 27.66 2.52
C GLY A 232 8.30 26.42 3.32
N THR A 233 8.61 25.19 2.87
CA THR A 233 8.42 23.98 3.69
C THR A 233 9.70 23.61 4.42
N THR A 234 9.59 23.32 5.70
CA THR A 234 10.70 22.85 6.53
C THR A 234 10.42 21.43 7.03
N LEU A 235 11.49 20.67 7.22
CA LEU A 235 11.43 19.47 8.03
C LEU A 235 11.38 19.91 9.50
N PRO A 236 10.63 19.22 10.38
CA PRO A 236 10.68 19.51 11.81
C PRO A 236 12.13 19.44 12.29
N THR A 237 12.59 20.50 12.97
CA THR A 237 13.90 20.50 13.65
C THR A 237 13.85 19.51 14.82
N LYS A 238 14.98 18.83 15.07
CA LYS A 238 15.14 17.90 16.20
C LYS A 238 14.79 18.53 17.54
#